data_AF-W9XS70-F1
#
_entry.id   AF-W9XS70-F1
#
_cell.length_a   1.000
_cell.length_b   1.000
_cell.length_c   1.000
_cell.angle_alpha   90.00
_cell.angle_beta   90.00
_cell.angle_gamma   90.00
#
_symmetry.space_group_name_H-M   'P 1'
#
loop_
_entity.id
_entity.type
_entity.pdbx_description
1 polymer ?
#
loop_
_entity_poly.entity_id
_entity_poly.type
_entity_poly.pdbx_seq_one_letter_code
_entity_poly.pdbx_strand_id
1 'polypeptide(L)'
;MANNAFPPLDTSMGGNRASASPTTMQPGGSVNGNNGVGAAASFMAPLPVGHQQDLNYLYAQVQELGGILKSNREKVNFITRAAEEVARRSNGTLPEGESGQESDKARIHDLERELAKANHIIELYKHEQKENTHLIAMYEDALGTATEQIRNYAGGIEGRFLAQRKHYNNLLQQEKDEHLESRLDRDTWHAKTMRVCEMVRTAHHLRTDEWCEEYTIISGLQAEVRCLRRCLGMEAEKPQEETGWPYLKDLPLNDQA
;
A
#
# COMPACT_ATOMS: atom_id res chain seq x y z
N MET A 1 33.56 19.68 3.62
CA MET A 1 32.25 20.23 3.22
C MET A 1 31.27 19.08 3.16
N ALA A 2 30.46 18.89 4.20
CA ALA A 2 29.44 17.84 4.27
C ALA A 2 28.07 18.49 4.03
N ASN A 3 27.42 18.16 2.92
CA ASN A 3 26.08 18.63 2.59
C ASN A 3 25.05 17.68 3.22
N ASN A 4 24.43 18.11 4.31
CA ASN A 4 23.22 17.51 4.86
C ASN A 4 22.01 17.92 4.00
N ALA A 5 21.38 16.96 3.32
CA ALA A 5 20.23 17.19 2.45
C ALA A 5 18.87 16.86 3.09
N PHE A 6 18.77 16.78 4.42
CA PHE A 6 17.50 16.55 5.10
C PHE A 6 17.38 17.43 6.37
N PRO A 7 16.24 18.13 6.58
CA PRO A 7 15.97 18.82 7.84
C PRO A 7 15.56 17.83 8.94
N PRO A 8 15.89 18.09 10.22
CA PRO A 8 15.40 17.27 11.33
C PRO A 8 13.92 17.56 11.59
N LEU A 9 13.13 16.49 11.72
CA LEU A 9 11.73 16.54 12.15
C LEU A 9 11.68 16.78 13.67
N ASP A 10 11.13 17.94 14.05
CA ASP A 10 10.83 18.32 15.42
C ASP A 10 9.67 17.47 15.97
N THR A 11 9.97 16.59 16.93
CA THR A 11 8.99 15.88 17.75
C THR A 11 8.63 16.72 18.97
N SER A 12 7.70 17.66 18.78
CA SER A 12 6.97 18.31 19.87
C SER A 12 5.62 17.62 20.06
N MET A 13 5.54 16.83 21.12
CA MET A 13 4.30 16.27 21.67
C MET A 13 3.40 17.38 22.21
N GLY A 14 2.17 17.50 21.69
CA GLY A 14 1.13 18.28 22.34
C GLY A 14 -0.17 18.35 21.54
N GLY A 15 -1.22 17.63 21.97
CA GLY A 15 -2.59 17.97 21.59
C GLY A 15 -3.54 16.80 21.29
N ASN A 16 -4.16 16.28 22.34
CA ASN A 16 -5.49 15.65 22.42
C ASN A 16 -6.37 15.45 21.15
N ARG A 17 -6.83 14.20 21.01
CA ARG A 17 -8.23 13.75 20.79
C ARG A 17 -8.98 14.22 19.54
N ALA A 18 -9.29 13.29 18.64
CA ALA A 18 -10.65 12.84 18.31
C ALA A 18 -10.62 11.88 17.10
N SER A 19 -11.24 10.70 17.23
CA SER A 19 -11.53 9.83 16.10
C SER A 19 -12.74 10.35 15.34
N ALA A 20 -12.66 10.44 14.02
CA ALA A 20 -13.85 10.53 13.17
C ALA A 20 -13.59 9.77 11.86
N SER A 21 -14.46 8.78 11.60
CA SER A 21 -14.50 7.99 10.36
C SER A 21 -14.91 8.86 9.16
N PRO A 22 -14.35 8.67 7.96
CA PRO A 22 -14.82 9.37 6.77
C PRO A 22 -16.00 8.59 6.14
N THR A 23 -17.22 9.10 6.32
CA THR A 23 -18.36 8.78 5.45
C THR A 23 -18.28 9.67 4.21
N THR A 24 -18.15 9.06 3.03
CA THR A 24 -18.15 9.74 1.74
C THR A 24 -19.56 10.23 1.39
N MET A 25 -19.75 11.54 1.29
CA MET A 25 -20.96 12.16 0.74
C MET A 25 -20.82 12.33 -0.78
N GLN A 26 -21.81 11.86 -1.54
CA GLN A 26 -22.01 12.23 -2.95
C GLN A 26 -22.47 13.69 -3.08
N PRO A 27 -22.00 14.46 -4.07
CA PRO A 27 -22.72 15.65 -4.51
C PRO A 27 -23.64 15.29 -5.68
N GLY A 28 -24.94 15.34 -5.41
CA GLY A 28 -25.94 15.59 -6.44
C GLY A 28 -26.05 17.10 -6.68
N GLY A 29 -25.94 17.54 -7.92
CA GLY A 29 -26.05 18.94 -8.31
C GLY A 29 -26.46 19.05 -9.78
N SER A 30 -27.75 19.33 -9.96
CA SER A 30 -28.50 19.40 -11.22
C SER A 30 -28.12 20.61 -12.09
N VAL A 31 -28.11 20.43 -13.41
CA VAL A 31 -28.28 21.52 -14.39
C VAL A 31 -29.33 21.10 -15.41
N ASN A 32 -30.42 21.87 -15.45
CA ASN A 32 -31.55 21.77 -16.37
C ASN A 32 -31.27 22.60 -17.64
N GLY A 33 -31.66 22.07 -18.81
CA GLY A 33 -31.44 22.72 -20.11
C GLY A 33 -32.14 22.03 -21.27
N ASN A 34 -33.46 21.91 -21.18
CA ASN A 34 -34.46 21.98 -22.26
C ASN A 34 -34.00 21.80 -23.73
N ASN A 35 -34.40 20.72 -24.42
CA ASN A 35 -35.42 20.74 -25.49
C ASN A 35 -35.45 19.43 -26.31
N GLY A 36 -36.61 18.75 -26.34
CA GLY A 36 -37.11 18.08 -27.54
C GLY A 36 -36.72 16.62 -27.81
N VAL A 37 -37.77 15.79 -27.94
CA VAL A 37 -37.85 14.49 -28.63
C VAL A 37 -37.60 13.24 -27.80
N GLY A 38 -38.71 12.58 -27.45
CA GLY A 38 -38.80 11.12 -27.50
C GLY A 38 -38.75 10.40 -26.17
N ALA A 39 -39.92 10.27 -25.54
CA ALA A 39 -40.21 9.34 -24.45
C ALA A 39 -40.16 7.85 -24.91
N ALA A 40 -39.02 7.41 -25.45
CA ALA A 40 -38.78 6.05 -25.93
C ALA A 40 -37.39 5.50 -25.56
N ALA A 41 -36.68 6.13 -24.62
CA ALA A 41 -35.32 5.72 -24.22
C ALA A 41 -35.24 4.94 -22.88
N SER A 42 -36.38 4.66 -22.22
CA SER A 42 -36.39 3.98 -20.91
C SER A 42 -36.38 2.43 -20.98
N PHE A 43 -36.11 1.83 -22.13
CA PHE A 43 -36.09 0.36 -22.31
C PHE A 43 -34.80 -0.22 -22.90
N MET A 44 -33.68 0.50 -22.87
CA MET A 44 -32.39 -0.12 -23.19
C MET A 44 -31.63 -0.46 -21.90
N ALA A 45 -31.33 -1.75 -21.74
CA ALA A 45 -30.32 -2.25 -20.84
C ALA A 45 -29.04 -1.39 -20.95
N PRO A 46 -28.28 -1.19 -19.86
CA PRO A 46 -27.06 -0.40 -19.90
C PRO A 46 -26.14 -1.01 -20.95
N LEU A 47 -25.97 -0.32 -22.08
CA LEU A 47 -25.10 -0.77 -23.16
C LEU A 47 -23.69 -0.94 -22.57
N PRO A 48 -22.96 -2.00 -22.93
CA PRO A 48 -21.65 -2.28 -22.36
C PRO A 48 -20.73 -1.07 -22.49
N VAL A 49 -20.09 -0.67 -21.38
CA VAL A 49 -19.02 0.31 -21.35
C VAL A 49 -17.99 -0.07 -22.43
N GLY A 50 -17.86 0.78 -23.45
CA GLY A 50 -17.03 0.54 -24.63
C GLY A 50 -17.77 0.71 -25.96
N HIS A 51 -19.08 0.44 -26.02
CA HIS A 51 -19.83 0.53 -27.27
C HIS A 51 -19.92 1.97 -27.82
N GLN A 52 -20.09 2.97 -26.94
CA GLN A 52 -20.10 4.38 -27.35
C GLN A 52 -18.71 4.86 -27.81
N GLN A 53 -17.64 4.29 -27.23
CA GLN A 53 -16.26 4.63 -27.60
C GLN A 53 -15.90 4.02 -28.96
N ASP A 54 -16.35 2.80 -29.23
CA ASP A 54 -16.18 2.13 -30.51
C ASP A 54 -16.95 2.84 -31.63
N LEU A 55 -18.19 3.27 -31.38
CA LEU A 55 -18.95 4.08 -32.34
C LEU A 55 -18.27 5.41 -32.67
N ASN A 56 -17.68 6.07 -31.67
CA ASN A 56 -16.90 7.29 -31.89
C ASN A 56 -15.62 7.02 -32.70
N TYR A 57 -14.95 5.88 -32.47
CA TYR A 57 -13.76 5.48 -33.21
C TYR A 57 -14.09 5.16 -34.68
N LEU A 58 -15.14 4.38 -34.93
CA LEU A 58 -15.60 4.08 -36.29
C LEU A 58 -16.02 5.33 -37.05
N TYR A 59 -16.68 6.28 -36.38
CA TYR A 59 -17.06 7.55 -36.99
C TYR A 59 -15.83 8.38 -37.40
N ALA A 60 -14.81 8.45 -36.55
CA ALA A 60 -13.55 9.11 -36.89
C ALA A 60 -12.85 8.45 -38.09
N GLN A 61 -12.83 7.11 -38.14
CA GLN A 61 -12.23 6.37 -39.25
C GLN A 61 -12.98 6.55 -40.58
N VAL A 62 -14.32 6.63 -40.54
CA VAL A 62 -15.13 6.94 -41.73
C VAL A 62 -14.88 8.35 -42.24
N GLN A 63 -14.72 9.33 -41.33
CA GLN A 63 -14.36 10.70 -41.72
C GLN A 63 -12.98 10.78 -42.35
N GLU A 64 -12.00 10.04 -41.80
CA GLU A 64 -10.65 9.94 -42.36
C GLU A 64 -10.65 9.31 -43.76
N LEU A 65 -11.34 8.18 -43.95
CA LEU A 65 -11.52 7.56 -45.26
C LEU A 65 -12.22 8.51 -46.25
N GLY A 66 -13.19 9.30 -45.79
CA GLY A 66 -13.84 10.34 -46.58
C GLY A 66 -12.86 11.43 -47.03
N GLY A 67 -11.94 11.84 -46.16
CA GLY A 67 -10.85 12.76 -46.49
C GLY A 67 -9.88 12.19 -47.52
N ILE A 68 -9.50 10.92 -47.37
CA ILE A 68 -8.62 10.21 -48.31
C ILE A 68 -9.28 10.07 -49.68
N LEU A 69 -10.57 9.73 -49.75
CA LEU A 69 -11.34 9.63 -51.01
C LEU A 69 -11.43 10.97 -51.73
N LYS A 70 -11.66 12.06 -50.98
CA LYS A 70 -11.67 13.42 -51.54
C LYS A 70 -10.31 13.80 -52.10
N SER A 71 -9.23 13.52 -51.36
CA SER A 71 -7.86 13.73 -51.83
C SER A 71 -7.53 12.90 -53.08
N ASN A 72 -7.99 11.65 -53.14
CA ASN A 72 -7.82 10.80 -54.32
C ASN A 72 -8.55 11.37 -55.54
N ARG A 73 -9.77 11.87 -55.37
CA ARG A 73 -10.52 12.52 -56.44
C ARG A 73 -9.83 13.79 -56.94
N GLU A 74 -9.25 14.58 -56.04
CA GLU A 74 -8.47 15.76 -56.38
C GLU A 74 -7.18 15.41 -57.16
N LYS A 75 -6.45 14.37 -56.72
CA LYS A 75 -5.27 13.85 -57.41
C LYS A 75 -5.60 13.31 -58.81
N VAL A 76 -6.69 12.55 -58.94
CA VAL A 76 -7.16 12.05 -60.24
C VAL A 76 -7.54 13.22 -61.16
N ASN A 77 -8.27 14.22 -60.66
CA ASN A 77 -8.60 15.40 -61.45
C ASN A 77 -7.35 16.18 -61.90
N PHE A 78 -6.33 16.27 -61.04
CA PHE A 78 -5.06 16.88 -61.39
C PHE A 78 -4.33 16.09 -62.47
N ILE A 79 -4.29 14.75 -62.36
CA ILE A 79 -3.69 13.87 -63.37
C ILE A 79 -4.45 13.98 -64.70
N THR A 80 -5.78 13.99 -64.69
CA THR A 80 -6.59 14.15 -65.90
C THR A 80 -6.33 15.50 -66.58
N ARG A 81 -6.25 16.60 -65.82
CA ARG A 81 -5.89 17.91 -66.38
C ARG A 81 -4.46 17.94 -66.92
N ALA A 82 -3.52 17.33 -66.22
CA ALA A 82 -2.14 17.22 -66.68
C ALA A 82 -2.05 16.38 -67.97
N ALA A 83 -2.83 15.30 -68.06
CA ALA A 83 -2.93 14.47 -69.26
C ALA A 83 -3.59 15.23 -70.43
N GLU A 84 -4.63 16.03 -70.18
CA GLU A 84 -5.26 16.89 -71.19
C GLU A 84 -4.31 18.00 -71.68
N GLU A 85 -3.52 18.59 -70.78
CA GLU A 85 -2.49 19.60 -71.10
C GLU A 85 -1.37 18.97 -71.95
N VAL A 86 -0.93 17.74 -71.62
CA VAL A 86 0.07 16.98 -72.38
C VAL A 86 -0.48 16.59 -73.76
N ALA A 87 -1.72 16.13 -73.84
CA ALA A 87 -2.38 15.79 -75.11
C ALA A 87 -2.58 17.04 -76.00
N ARG A 88 -2.84 18.21 -75.41
CA ARG A 88 -2.89 19.49 -76.14
C ARG A 88 -1.53 19.93 -76.66
N ARG A 89 -0.46 19.70 -75.90
CA ARG A 89 0.92 19.98 -76.33
C ARG A 89 1.42 19.01 -77.40
N SER A 90 1.02 17.73 -77.35
CA SER A 90 1.40 16.75 -78.37
C SER A 90 0.68 16.93 -79.71
N ASN A 91 -0.43 17.68 -79.74
CA ASN A 91 -1.19 17.98 -80.96
C ASN A 91 -0.68 19.22 -81.72
N GLY A 92 0.34 19.90 -81.19
CA GLY A 92 0.98 21.05 -81.80
C GLY A 92 2.42 20.74 -82.20
N THR A 93 2.63 20.58 -83.52
CA THR A 93 3.91 20.71 -84.25
C THR A 93 4.99 19.66 -84.01
N LEU A 94 5.11 18.71 -84.95
CA LEU A 94 6.40 18.14 -85.34
C LEU A 94 6.86 18.81 -86.66
N PRO A 95 8.06 19.40 -86.72
CA PRO A 95 8.80 19.55 -87.95
C PRO A 95 9.96 18.55 -88.00
N GLU A 96 9.88 17.64 -88.97
CA GLU A 96 10.98 16.83 -89.51
C GLU A 96 12.01 17.79 -90.15
N GLY A 97 13.29 17.77 -89.79
CA GLY A 97 14.30 16.98 -90.48
C GLY A 97 15.58 17.81 -90.74
N GLU A 98 16.74 17.20 -90.50
CA GLU A 98 18.12 17.62 -90.83
C GLU A 98 18.91 18.65 -89.99
N SER A 99 18.31 19.47 -89.13
CA SER A 99 19.05 20.16 -88.04
C SER A 99 19.08 19.38 -86.72
N GLY A 100 18.39 18.23 -86.70
CA GLY A 100 18.11 17.42 -85.52
C GLY A 100 19.34 16.80 -84.88
N GLN A 101 20.29 16.25 -85.64
CA GLN A 101 21.38 15.43 -85.08
C GLN A 101 22.34 16.18 -84.14
N GLU A 102 22.64 17.46 -84.39
CA GLU A 102 23.48 18.27 -83.49
C GLU A 102 22.68 18.81 -82.30
N SER A 103 21.41 19.17 -82.52
CA SER A 103 20.48 19.56 -81.45
C SER A 103 20.15 18.40 -80.51
N ASP A 104 20.10 17.18 -81.03
CA ASP A 104 19.83 15.96 -80.30
C ASP A 104 21.08 15.52 -79.54
N LYS A 105 22.29 15.68 -80.10
CA LYS A 105 23.54 15.49 -79.36
C LYS A 105 23.70 16.47 -78.20
N ALA A 106 23.37 17.74 -78.40
CA ALA A 106 23.38 18.74 -77.33
C ALA A 106 22.35 18.40 -76.24
N ARG A 107 21.12 18.01 -76.63
CA ARG A 107 20.09 17.52 -75.72
C ARG A 107 20.52 16.26 -74.97
N ILE A 108 21.18 15.32 -75.63
CA ILE A 108 21.69 14.09 -75.00
C ILE A 108 22.73 14.45 -73.94
N HIS A 109 23.67 15.35 -74.23
CA HIS A 109 24.66 15.79 -73.25
C HIS A 109 24.02 16.55 -72.07
N ASP A 110 23.02 17.39 -72.31
CA ASP A 110 22.27 18.08 -71.26
C ASP A 110 21.48 17.09 -70.39
N LEU A 111 20.84 16.08 -71.00
CA LEU A 111 20.16 14.99 -70.31
C LEU A 111 21.14 14.14 -69.49
N GLU A 112 22.33 13.85 -70.00
CA GLU A 112 23.39 13.14 -69.27
C GLU A 112 23.87 13.94 -68.05
N ARG A 113 24.01 15.26 -68.20
CA ARG A 113 24.37 16.16 -67.10
C ARG A 113 23.26 16.24 -66.04
N GLU A 114 22.00 16.27 -66.46
CA GLU A 114 20.85 16.27 -65.56
C GLU A 114 20.70 14.93 -64.84
N LEU A 115 20.93 13.82 -65.54
CA LEU A 115 20.97 12.47 -64.98
C LEU A 115 22.11 12.32 -63.96
N ALA A 116 23.31 12.86 -64.25
CA ALA A 116 24.42 12.86 -63.31
C ALA A 116 24.11 13.65 -62.03
N LYS A 117 23.46 14.82 -62.15
CA LYS A 117 22.98 15.60 -60.99
C LYS A 117 21.92 14.85 -60.20
N ALA A 118 20.94 14.24 -60.89
CA ALA A 118 19.89 13.46 -60.25
C ALA A 118 20.46 12.25 -59.50
N ASN A 119 21.41 11.52 -60.08
CA ASN A 119 22.09 10.41 -59.41
C ASN A 119 22.86 10.86 -58.17
N HIS A 120 23.55 12.00 -58.22
CA HIS A 120 24.24 12.54 -57.05
C HIS A 120 23.28 12.91 -55.91
N ILE A 121 22.14 13.52 -56.24
CA ILE A 121 21.09 13.84 -55.25
C ILE A 121 20.50 12.55 -54.66
N ILE A 122 20.30 11.52 -55.48
CA ILE A 122 19.83 10.21 -55.02
C ILE A 122 20.83 9.57 -54.06
N GLU A 123 22.13 9.68 -54.33
CA GLU A 123 23.18 9.18 -53.42
C GLU A 123 23.17 9.92 -52.08
N LEU A 124 23.03 11.25 -52.09
CA LEU A 124 22.87 12.06 -50.88
C LEU A 124 21.64 11.64 -50.07
N TYR A 125 20.47 11.53 -50.71
CA TYR A 125 19.26 11.08 -50.01
C TYR A 125 19.38 9.66 -49.48
N LYS A 126 20.05 8.74 -50.19
CA LYS A 126 20.34 7.39 -49.68
C LYS A 126 21.26 7.42 -48.46
N HIS A 127 22.24 8.33 -48.44
CA HIS A 127 23.11 8.51 -47.28
C HIS A 127 22.32 9.05 -46.08
N GLU A 128 21.57 10.14 -46.25
CA GLU A 128 20.72 10.72 -45.21
C GLU A 128 19.67 9.72 -44.71
N GLN A 129 19.09 8.91 -45.60
CA GLN A 129 18.15 7.86 -45.22
C GLN A 129 18.80 6.81 -44.31
N LYS A 130 20.05 6.42 -44.57
CA LYS A 130 20.79 5.48 -43.71
C LYS A 130 21.07 6.09 -42.35
N GLU A 131 21.51 7.34 -42.29
CA GLU A 131 21.78 8.04 -41.02
C GLU A 131 20.49 8.24 -40.21
N ASN A 132 19.39 8.65 -40.84
CA ASN A 132 18.09 8.77 -40.18
C ASN A 132 17.60 7.43 -39.64
N THR A 133 17.76 6.34 -40.40
CA THR A 133 17.38 4.99 -39.94
C THR A 133 18.24 4.55 -38.75
N HIS A 134 19.53 4.88 -38.78
CA HIS A 134 20.44 4.60 -37.66
C HIS A 134 20.04 5.38 -36.40
N LEU A 135 19.73 6.67 -36.55
CA LEU A 135 19.30 7.51 -35.44
C LEU A 135 17.97 7.03 -34.83
N ILE A 136 17.02 6.58 -35.66
CA ILE A 136 15.78 5.96 -35.18
C ILE A 136 16.07 4.72 -34.33
N ALA A 137 16.98 3.85 -34.78
CA ALA A 137 17.37 2.65 -34.02
C ALA A 137 18.01 3.01 -32.67
N MET A 138 18.85 4.06 -32.61
CA MET A 138 19.43 4.55 -31.36
C MET A 138 18.35 5.11 -30.40
N TYR A 139 17.36 5.83 -30.93
CA TYR A 139 16.24 6.31 -30.11
C TYR A 139 15.37 5.18 -29.60
N GLU A 140 15.13 4.16 -30.42
CA GLU A 140 14.39 2.97 -30.02
C GLU A 140 15.08 2.25 -28.85
N ASP A 141 16.40 2.03 -28.95
CA ASP A 141 17.19 1.39 -27.89
C ASP A 141 17.23 2.24 -26.60
N ALA A 142 17.44 3.55 -26.74
CA ALA A 142 17.47 4.46 -25.59
C ALA A 142 16.10 4.54 -24.89
N LEU A 143 15.00 4.62 -25.66
CA LEU A 143 13.64 4.62 -25.11
C LEU A 143 13.28 3.25 -24.51
N GLY A 144 13.68 2.15 -25.14
CA GLY A 144 13.53 0.80 -24.59
C GLY A 144 14.19 0.68 -23.23
N THR A 145 15.45 1.10 -23.13
CA THR A 145 16.21 1.10 -21.88
C THR A 145 15.59 2.02 -20.82
N ALA A 146 15.20 3.25 -21.19
CA ALA A 146 14.60 4.20 -20.25
C ALA A 146 13.25 3.69 -19.71
N THR A 147 12.40 3.11 -20.56
CA THR A 147 11.10 2.57 -20.14
C THR A 147 11.25 1.37 -19.22
N GLU A 148 12.23 0.50 -19.46
CA GLU A 148 12.55 -0.62 -18.56
C GLU A 148 13.06 -0.12 -17.20
N GLN A 149 13.95 0.87 -17.18
CA GLN A 149 14.42 1.48 -15.93
C GLN A 149 13.27 2.11 -15.13
N ILE A 150 12.36 2.83 -15.79
CA ILE A 150 11.17 3.43 -15.15
C ILE A 150 10.28 2.34 -14.56
N ARG A 151 10.03 1.25 -15.31
CA ARG A 151 9.23 0.12 -14.82
C ARG A 151 9.87 -0.52 -13.59
N ASN A 152 11.17 -0.80 -13.64
CA ASN A 152 11.91 -1.40 -12.54
C ASN A 152 11.95 -0.49 -11.31
N TYR A 153 12.11 0.82 -11.51
CA TYR A 153 12.07 1.81 -10.45
C TYR A 153 10.70 1.88 -9.77
N ALA A 154 9.62 1.98 -10.55
CA ALA A 154 8.25 2.03 -10.04
C ALA A 154 7.90 0.76 -9.26
N GLY A 155 8.17 -0.42 -9.85
CA GLY A 155 7.95 -1.70 -9.19
C GLY A 155 8.80 -1.87 -7.93
N GLY A 156 10.06 -1.42 -7.97
CA GLY A 156 10.95 -1.44 -6.81
C GLY A 156 10.49 -0.53 -5.66
N ILE A 157 9.92 0.64 -5.96
CA ILE A 157 9.33 1.53 -4.95
C ILE A 157 8.12 0.88 -4.30
N GLU A 158 7.18 0.37 -5.11
CA GLU A 158 5.97 -0.26 -4.60
C GLU A 158 6.31 -1.47 -3.73
N GLY A 159 7.27 -2.30 -4.16
CA GLY A 159 7.77 -3.42 -3.38
C GLY A 159 8.37 -3.00 -2.04
N ARG A 160 9.21 -1.96 -2.01
CA ARG A 160 9.78 -1.43 -0.76
C ARG A 160 8.71 -0.85 0.17
N PHE A 161 7.75 -0.12 -0.38
CA PHE A 161 6.65 0.47 0.39
C PHE A 161 5.77 -0.60 1.04
N LEU A 162 5.41 -1.65 0.27
CA LEU A 162 4.66 -2.78 0.79
C LEU A 162 5.44 -3.56 1.86
N ALA A 163 6.73 -3.81 1.63
CA ALA A 163 7.60 -4.47 2.60
C ALA A 163 7.68 -3.68 3.91
N GLN A 164 7.85 -2.36 3.84
CA GLN A 164 7.87 -1.48 5.00
C GLN A 164 6.54 -1.51 5.75
N ARG A 165 5.40 -1.42 5.04
CA ARG A 165 4.07 -1.47 5.65
C ARG A 165 3.82 -2.81 6.34
N LYS A 166 4.21 -3.92 5.71
CA LYS A 166 4.11 -5.26 6.30
C LYS A 166 4.98 -5.38 7.55
N HIS A 167 6.21 -4.88 7.49
CA HIS A 167 7.13 -4.89 8.64
C HIS A 167 6.58 -4.08 9.82
N TYR A 168 6.08 -2.87 9.57
CA TYR A 168 5.48 -2.04 10.63
C TYR A 168 4.23 -2.69 11.23
N ASN A 169 3.39 -3.32 10.41
CA ASN A 169 2.22 -4.02 10.91
C ASN A 169 2.59 -5.24 11.77
N ASN A 170 3.64 -5.97 11.37
CA ASN A 170 4.17 -7.08 12.17
C ASN A 170 4.72 -6.60 13.51
N LEU A 171 5.50 -5.51 13.53
CA LEU A 171 6.00 -4.92 14.76
C LEU A 171 4.87 -4.47 15.69
N LEU A 172 3.84 -3.82 15.14
CA LEU A 172 2.67 -3.42 15.92
C LEU A 172 1.90 -4.62 16.48
N GLN A 173 1.88 -5.73 15.76
CA GLN A 173 1.25 -6.96 16.25
C GLN A 173 2.10 -7.59 17.36
N GLN A 174 3.41 -7.65 17.18
CA GLN A 174 4.35 -8.14 18.19
C GLN A 174 4.22 -7.36 19.50
N GLU A 175 4.21 -6.02 19.44
CA GLU A 175 4.02 -5.16 20.63
C GLU A 175 2.69 -5.43 21.35
N LYS A 176 1.60 -5.71 20.60
CA LYS A 176 0.31 -6.08 21.20
C LYS A 176 0.39 -7.43 21.89
N ASP A 177 1.06 -8.39 21.28
CA ASP A 177 1.20 -9.76 21.79
C ASP A 177 2.09 -9.76 23.05
N GLU A 178 3.22 -9.04 23.03
CA GLU A 178 4.12 -8.85 24.19
C GLU A 178 3.40 -8.14 25.35
N HIS A 179 2.62 -7.10 25.06
CA HIS A 179 1.84 -6.41 26.08
C HIS A 179 0.74 -7.30 26.69
N LEU A 180 0.10 -8.15 25.87
CA LEU A 180 -0.86 -9.14 26.36
C LEU A 180 -0.17 -10.19 27.24
N GLU A 181 0.98 -10.70 26.81
CA GLU A 181 1.78 -11.68 27.54
C GLU A 181 2.19 -11.15 28.92
N SER A 182 2.69 -9.90 29.00
CA SER A 182 3.05 -9.28 30.27
C SER A 182 1.88 -9.20 31.25
N ARG A 183 0.67 -8.89 30.76
CA ARG A 183 -0.54 -8.87 31.58
C ARG A 183 -0.93 -10.27 32.07
N LEU A 184 -0.88 -11.26 31.17
CA LEU A 184 -1.15 -12.65 31.52
C LEU A 184 -0.17 -13.14 32.59
N ASP A 185 1.13 -12.86 32.44
CA ASP A 185 2.15 -13.24 33.41
C ASP A 185 1.87 -12.62 34.78
N ARG A 186 1.57 -11.31 34.83
CA ARG A 186 1.17 -10.62 36.07
C ARG A 186 -0.03 -11.30 36.73
N ASP A 187 -1.06 -11.62 35.96
CA ASP A 187 -2.26 -12.29 36.48
C ASP A 187 -1.91 -13.69 37.01
N THR A 188 -0.98 -14.42 36.37
CA THR A 188 -0.50 -15.71 36.88
C THR A 188 0.25 -15.57 38.21
N TRP A 189 1.11 -14.57 38.36
CA TRP A 189 1.84 -14.30 39.60
C TRP A 189 0.90 -13.88 40.72
N HIS A 190 -0.08 -13.04 40.40
CA HIS A 190 -1.12 -12.64 41.35
C HIS A 190 -1.93 -13.85 41.83
N ALA A 191 -2.37 -14.71 40.92
CA ALA A 191 -3.08 -15.94 41.27
C ALA A 191 -2.25 -16.89 42.13
N LYS A 192 -0.97 -17.08 41.80
CA LYS A 192 -0.03 -17.89 42.62
C LYS A 192 0.14 -17.30 44.01
N THR A 193 0.28 -15.97 44.12
CA THR A 193 0.43 -15.27 45.40
C THR A 193 -0.81 -15.43 46.27
N MET A 194 -2.00 -15.25 45.69
CA MET A 194 -3.27 -15.46 46.40
C MET A 194 -3.39 -16.89 46.95
N ARG A 195 -3.03 -17.90 46.15
CA ARG A 195 -3.00 -19.30 46.60
C ARG A 195 -2.03 -19.50 47.77
N VAL A 196 -0.84 -18.92 47.73
CA VAL A 196 0.11 -19.01 48.85
C VAL A 196 -0.45 -18.31 50.09
N CYS A 197 -1.06 -17.13 49.96
CA CYS A 197 -1.70 -16.45 51.08
C CYS A 197 -2.82 -17.28 51.70
N GLU A 198 -3.62 -17.98 50.89
CA GLU A 198 -4.63 -18.93 51.39
C GLU A 198 -3.97 -20.09 52.16
N MET A 199 -2.93 -20.71 51.59
CA MET A 199 -2.19 -21.79 52.26
C MET A 199 -1.56 -21.34 53.59
N VAL A 200 -1.06 -20.12 53.68
CA VAL A 200 -0.52 -19.56 54.94
C VAL A 200 -1.62 -19.35 55.97
N ARG A 201 -2.78 -18.80 55.56
CA ARG A 201 -3.92 -18.64 56.47
C ARG A 201 -4.43 -19.99 56.96
N THR A 202 -4.57 -20.98 56.07
CA THR A 202 -5.01 -22.32 56.48
C THR A 202 -4.00 -23.01 57.38
N ALA A 203 -2.70 -22.92 57.09
CA ALA A 203 -1.66 -23.44 57.98
C ALA A 203 -1.68 -22.75 59.35
N HIS A 204 -1.91 -21.43 59.40
CA HIS A 204 -2.06 -20.71 60.66
C HIS A 204 -3.30 -21.16 61.43
N HIS A 205 -4.44 -21.34 60.75
CA HIS A 205 -5.68 -21.86 61.36
C HIS A 205 -5.48 -23.27 61.92
N LEU A 206 -4.90 -24.18 61.15
CA LEU A 206 -4.60 -25.54 61.64
C LEU A 206 -3.69 -25.49 62.87
N ARG A 207 -2.64 -24.66 62.84
CA ARG A 207 -1.75 -24.44 63.99
C ARG A 207 -2.46 -23.80 65.19
N THR A 208 -3.50 -23.00 65.02
CA THR A 208 -4.24 -22.47 66.19
C THR A 208 -5.26 -23.48 66.70
N ASP A 209 -5.98 -24.14 65.80
CA ASP A 209 -7.05 -25.08 66.12
C ASP A 209 -6.50 -26.32 66.84
N GLU A 210 -5.28 -26.76 66.50
CA GLU A 210 -4.56 -27.85 67.19
C GLU A 210 -4.39 -27.63 68.71
N TRP A 211 -4.47 -26.39 69.20
CA TRP A 211 -4.08 -26.04 70.58
C TRP A 211 -5.19 -25.33 71.37
N CYS A 212 -6.43 -25.27 70.87
CA CYS A 212 -7.44 -24.40 71.46
C CYS A 212 -8.36 -25.08 72.48
N GLU A 213 -9.02 -26.18 72.17
CA GLU A 213 -10.10 -26.69 73.04
C GLU A 213 -9.57 -27.31 74.34
N GLU A 214 -8.68 -28.30 74.21
CA GLU A 214 -8.16 -29.08 75.32
C GLU A 214 -7.32 -28.21 76.27
N TYR A 215 -6.50 -27.32 75.70
CA TYR A 215 -5.64 -26.42 76.48
C TYR A 215 -6.44 -25.32 77.21
N THR A 216 -7.51 -24.83 76.60
CA THR A 216 -8.42 -23.87 77.25
C THR A 216 -9.15 -24.52 78.43
N ILE A 217 -9.57 -25.78 78.29
CA ILE A 217 -10.18 -26.55 79.38
C ILE A 217 -9.17 -26.78 80.50
N ILE A 218 -7.95 -27.24 80.18
CA ILE A 218 -6.92 -27.52 81.20
C ILE A 218 -6.53 -26.24 81.94
N SER A 219 -6.33 -25.11 81.24
CA SER A 219 -6.01 -23.83 81.87
C SER A 219 -7.17 -23.26 82.70
N GLY A 220 -8.42 -23.42 82.24
CA GLY A 220 -9.61 -23.07 83.01
C GLY A 220 -9.73 -23.86 84.31
N LEU A 221 -9.52 -25.18 84.24
CA LEU A 221 -9.51 -26.06 85.42
C LEU A 221 -8.37 -25.71 86.40
N GLN A 222 -7.17 -25.37 85.90
CA GLN A 222 -6.10 -24.87 86.77
C GLN A 222 -6.49 -23.57 87.48
N ALA A 223 -7.13 -22.63 86.78
CA ALA A 223 -7.60 -21.38 87.36
C ALA A 223 -8.66 -21.62 88.45
N GLU A 224 -9.59 -22.56 88.23
CA GLU A 224 -10.57 -22.98 89.22
C GLU A 224 -9.90 -23.59 90.46
N VAL A 225 -8.95 -24.51 90.28
CA VAL A 225 -8.20 -25.12 91.39
C VAL A 225 -7.43 -24.06 92.17
N ARG A 226 -6.75 -23.11 91.50
CA ARG A 226 -6.07 -21.98 92.14
C ARG A 226 -7.05 -21.11 92.95
N CYS A 227 -8.25 -20.86 92.42
CA CYS A 227 -9.30 -20.11 93.10
C CYS A 227 -9.81 -20.85 94.34
N LEU A 228 -10.14 -22.13 94.22
CA LEU A 228 -10.60 -22.98 95.32
C LEU A 228 -9.54 -23.08 96.43
N ARG A 229 -8.27 -23.26 96.06
CA ARG A 229 -7.13 -23.30 97.00
C ARG A 229 -7.00 -21.99 97.78
N ARG A 230 -7.17 -20.85 97.10
CA ARG A 230 -7.21 -19.52 97.73
C ARG A 230 -8.39 -19.36 98.69
N CYS A 231 -9.59 -19.81 98.32
CA CYS A 231 -10.78 -19.76 99.18
C CYS A 231 -10.64 -20.64 100.43
N LEU A 232 -9.91 -21.75 100.32
CA LEU A 232 -9.63 -22.66 101.43
C LEU A 232 -8.41 -22.24 102.29
N GLY A 233 -7.76 -21.12 101.96
CA GLY A 233 -6.58 -20.62 102.69
C GLY A 233 -5.33 -21.48 102.52
N MET A 234 -5.28 -22.31 101.48
CA MET A 234 -4.13 -23.16 101.15
C MET A 234 -3.08 -22.36 100.37
N GLU A 235 -1.80 -22.71 100.52
CA GLU A 235 -0.70 -22.09 99.79
C GLU A 235 -0.83 -22.29 98.27
N ALA A 236 -0.36 -21.33 97.48
CA ALA A 236 -0.34 -21.46 96.02
C ALA A 236 0.60 -22.59 95.59
N GLU A 237 0.16 -23.42 94.65
CA GLU A 237 0.98 -24.48 94.07
C GLU A 237 2.03 -23.87 93.14
N LYS A 238 3.22 -24.47 93.06
CA LYS A 238 4.20 -24.05 92.06
C LYS A 238 3.71 -24.46 90.69
N PRO A 239 3.96 -23.68 89.62
CA PRO A 239 3.50 -24.03 88.28
C PRO A 239 3.81 -25.48 87.90
N GLN A 240 5.02 -25.96 88.15
CA GLN A 240 5.48 -27.31 87.78
C GLN A 240 4.78 -28.45 88.54
N GLU A 241 4.14 -28.13 89.67
CA GLU A 241 3.43 -29.07 90.54
C GLU A 241 1.93 -29.12 90.20
N GLU A 242 1.42 -28.16 89.42
CA GLU A 242 0.01 -28.08 89.06
C GLU A 242 -0.41 -29.22 88.12
N THR A 243 -1.57 -29.80 88.40
CA THR A 243 -2.19 -30.80 87.51
C THR A 243 -2.47 -30.15 86.15
N GLY A 244 -1.96 -30.75 85.06
CA GLY A 244 -2.09 -30.20 83.71
C GLY A 244 -0.87 -29.42 83.20
N TRP A 245 0.11 -29.09 84.06
CA TRP A 245 1.32 -28.38 83.64
C TRP A 245 2.09 -29.04 82.49
N PRO A 246 2.27 -30.39 82.45
CA PRO A 246 3.02 -31.04 81.37
C PRO A 246 2.43 -30.83 79.97
N TYR A 247 1.14 -30.54 79.89
CA TYR A 247 0.45 -30.25 78.64
C TYR A 247 0.59 -28.78 78.28
N LEU A 248 0.44 -27.86 79.23
CA LEU A 248 0.48 -26.42 78.97
C LEU A 248 1.89 -25.85 78.75
N LYS A 249 2.96 -26.51 79.21
CA LYS A 249 4.34 -26.01 79.11
C LYS A 249 4.87 -25.80 77.68
N ASP A 250 4.33 -26.54 76.72
CA ASP A 250 4.76 -26.51 75.30
C ASP A 250 3.83 -25.62 74.46
N LEU A 251 2.81 -25.01 75.07
CA LEU A 251 1.89 -24.10 74.40
C LEU A 251 2.63 -22.80 74.01
N PRO A 252 2.55 -22.32 72.76
CA PRO A 252 3.23 -21.11 72.30
C PRO A 252 2.64 -19.79 72.87
N LEU A 253 1.95 -19.84 74.00
CA LEU A 253 1.28 -18.70 74.65
C LEU A 253 1.98 -18.24 75.94
N ASN A 254 3.28 -18.48 76.08
CA ASN A 254 4.03 -17.95 77.22
C ASN A 254 5.40 -17.35 76.88
N ASP A 255 5.55 -16.79 75.67
CA ASP A 255 6.60 -15.81 75.42
C ASP A 255 5.94 -14.45 75.13
N GLN A 256 6.00 -13.58 76.14
CA GLN A 256 5.74 -12.13 76.10
C GLN A 256 4.28 -11.65 76.18
N ALA A 257 3.80 -11.53 77.42
CA ALA A 257 3.04 -10.37 77.88
C ALA A 257 3.55 -9.94 79.26
#